data_AF-A0A1I1MKB7-F1
#
_entry.id   AF-A0A1I1MKB7-F1
#
_cell.length_a   1.000
_cell.length_b   1.000
_cell.length_c   1.000
_cell.angle_alpha   90.00
_cell.angle_beta   90.00
_cell.angle_gamma   90.00
#
_symmetry.space_group_name_H-M   'P 1'
#
loop_
_entity.id
_entity.type
_entity.pdbx_description
1 polymer ?
#
loop_
_entity_poly.entity_id
_entity_poly.type
_entity_poly.pdbx_seq_one_letter_code
_entity_poly.pdbx_strand_id
1 'polypeptide(L)'
;MDLNVPVRVFGFELEPNFFETFVFTAIFLSGGVPVGSITREVDGFAGARLFVAEIECTCPAINQVIVASLDTFAIAQVRYLVDCLPECTVRRIPFSGTIPLPTICPVTLNGTPSINVCADLNCTVGQCETEVIIELCPNEPGIPCVVTLDTVKFTGFAEVLGSIPIRSAACGRSVLDTDLFFSKRVAVSQTCFACAASNFNCDTVDRCALLTPQVTATQFVGDELLITGFIDFSCGSI
;
A
#
# COMPACT_ATOMS: atom_id res chain seq x y z
N MET A 1 -19.83 -1.27 -20.74
CA MET A 1 -19.17 -2.42 -20.12
C MET A 1 -19.71 -2.52 -18.71
N ASP A 2 -20.34 -3.63 -18.36
CA ASP A 2 -20.91 -3.86 -17.03
C ASP A 2 -20.04 -4.86 -16.26
N LEU A 3 -19.74 -4.54 -15.01
CA LEU A 3 -18.88 -5.35 -14.16
C LEU A 3 -19.74 -6.13 -13.18
N ASN A 4 -19.59 -7.46 -13.19
CA ASN A 4 -20.32 -8.35 -12.29
C ASN A 4 -19.91 -8.16 -10.82
N VAL A 5 -18.73 -7.59 -10.60
CA VAL A 5 -18.21 -7.20 -9.29
C VAL A 5 -17.75 -5.74 -9.42
N PRO A 6 -18.25 -4.82 -8.58
CA PRO A 6 -17.74 -3.45 -8.55
C PRO A 6 -16.24 -3.40 -8.21
N VAL A 7 -15.51 -2.43 -8.77
CA VAL A 7 -14.05 -2.32 -8.65
C VAL A 7 -13.63 -0.90 -8.30
N ARG A 8 -12.45 -0.76 -7.70
CA ARG A 8 -11.84 0.54 -7.33
C ARG A 8 -10.87 1.05 -8.35
N VAL A 9 -10.07 0.15 -8.91
CA VAL A 9 -9.21 0.46 -10.06
C VAL A 9 -9.80 -0.25 -11.26
N PHE A 10 -10.01 0.49 -12.33
CA PHE A 10 -10.36 -0.08 -13.63
C PHE A 10 -9.57 0.64 -14.71
N GLY A 11 -8.85 -0.14 -15.52
CA GLY A 11 -8.05 0.37 -16.61
C GLY A 11 -8.11 -0.50 -17.84
N PHE A 12 -7.98 0.13 -19.01
CA PHE A 12 -7.94 -0.53 -20.29
C PHE A 12 -7.21 0.33 -21.32
N GLU A 13 -6.63 -0.32 -22.33
CA GLU A 13 -6.09 0.35 -23.51
C GLU A 13 -7.14 0.36 -24.62
N LEU A 14 -7.22 1.47 -25.34
CA LEU A 14 -8.17 1.63 -26.45
C LEU A 14 -7.45 2.14 -27.70
N GLU A 15 -7.85 1.62 -28.86
CA GLU A 15 -7.42 2.09 -30.18
C GLU A 15 -8.64 2.26 -31.12
N PRO A 16 -8.73 3.37 -31.87
CA PRO A 16 -9.74 3.56 -32.91
C PRO A 16 -9.61 2.53 -34.04
N ASN A 17 -10.69 2.33 -34.78
CA ASN A 17 -10.69 1.43 -35.94
C ASN A 17 -10.16 2.12 -37.21
N PHE A 18 -10.43 3.42 -37.38
CA PHE A 18 -9.90 4.18 -38.52
C PHE A 18 -8.53 4.80 -38.19
N PHE A 19 -7.67 4.89 -39.20
CA PHE A 19 -6.31 5.45 -39.11
C PHE A 19 -6.31 6.99 -39.08
N GLU A 20 -7.00 7.55 -38.10
CA GLU A 20 -7.08 8.99 -37.81
C GLU A 20 -7.12 9.20 -36.29
N THR A 21 -7.06 10.46 -35.86
CA THR A 21 -7.20 10.80 -34.43
C THR A 21 -8.66 11.07 -34.09
N PHE A 22 -9.17 10.41 -33.06
CA PHE A 22 -10.54 10.62 -32.56
C PHE A 22 -10.53 10.95 -31.06
N VAL A 23 -11.54 11.69 -30.63
CA VAL A 23 -11.77 11.98 -29.21
C VAL A 23 -12.61 10.87 -28.60
N PHE A 24 -12.06 10.21 -27.58
CA PHE A 24 -12.75 9.23 -26.77
C PHE A 24 -13.00 9.77 -25.38
N THR A 25 -14.19 9.51 -24.85
CA THR A 25 -14.52 9.75 -23.45
C THR A 25 -14.89 8.44 -22.77
N ALA A 26 -14.13 8.04 -21.75
CA ALA A 26 -14.48 6.96 -20.84
C ALA A 26 -15.16 7.57 -19.61
N ILE A 27 -16.38 7.15 -19.32
CA ILE A 27 -17.17 7.55 -18.15
C ILE A 27 -17.25 6.34 -17.23
N PHE A 28 -16.83 6.50 -15.98
CA PHE A 28 -16.88 5.49 -14.95
C PHE A 28 -18.10 5.74 -14.08
N LEU A 29 -18.90 4.71 -13.83
CA LEU A 29 -20.17 4.83 -13.12
C LEU A 29 -20.25 3.85 -11.94
N SER A 30 -20.99 4.26 -10.92
CA SER A 30 -21.42 3.44 -9.80
C SER A 30 -22.94 3.50 -9.70
N GLY A 31 -23.61 2.35 -9.84
CA GLY A 31 -25.08 2.29 -9.82
C GLY A 31 -25.74 3.16 -10.90
N GLY A 32 -25.05 3.43 -12.02
CA GLY A 32 -25.52 4.32 -13.08
C GLY A 32 -25.25 5.81 -12.84
N VAL A 33 -24.61 6.19 -11.72
CA VAL A 33 -24.18 7.56 -11.44
C VAL A 33 -22.72 7.74 -11.84
N PRO A 34 -22.35 8.76 -12.65
CA PRO A 34 -20.95 9.02 -12.98
C PRO A 34 -20.12 9.36 -11.74
N VAL A 35 -19.02 8.64 -11.54
CA VAL A 35 -18.01 8.90 -10.48
C VAL A 35 -16.74 9.55 -11.03
N GLY A 36 -16.57 9.56 -12.35
CA GLY A 36 -15.47 10.24 -13.02
C GLY A 36 -15.49 10.02 -14.53
N SER A 37 -14.71 10.82 -15.26
CA SER A 37 -14.56 10.67 -16.70
C SER A 37 -13.17 11.08 -17.18
N ILE A 38 -12.70 10.43 -18.24
CA ILE A 38 -11.43 10.73 -18.88
C ILE A 38 -11.70 10.94 -20.37
N THR A 39 -11.36 12.12 -20.88
CA THR A 39 -11.45 12.45 -22.31
C THR A 39 -10.05 12.61 -22.89
N ARG A 40 -9.76 11.90 -24.00
CA ARG A 40 -8.46 11.96 -24.68
C ARG A 40 -8.62 11.85 -26.19
N GLU A 41 -7.69 12.46 -26.90
CA GLU A 41 -7.42 12.17 -28.30
C GLU A 41 -6.60 10.87 -28.41
N VAL A 42 -7.04 9.96 -29.28
CA VAL A 42 -6.39 8.67 -29.54
C VAL A 42 -6.17 8.54 -31.03
N ASP A 43 -4.92 8.27 -31.41
CA ASP A 43 -4.50 8.08 -32.80
C ASP A 43 -4.66 6.60 -33.18
N GLY A 44 -5.38 6.33 -34.27
CA GLY A 44 -5.60 4.99 -34.80
C GLY A 44 -4.40 4.40 -35.52
N PHE A 45 -3.31 5.16 -35.69
CA PHE A 45 -2.08 4.68 -36.30
C PHE A 45 -1.07 4.17 -35.26
N ALA A 46 -1.40 3.03 -34.61
CA ALA A 46 -0.61 2.44 -33.51
C ALA A 46 -0.50 3.37 -32.28
N GLY A 47 -1.54 4.16 -32.03
CA GLY A 47 -1.55 5.23 -31.04
C GLY A 47 -2.42 4.95 -29.83
N ALA A 48 -2.67 3.68 -29.50
CA ALA A 48 -3.48 3.26 -28.37
C ALA A 48 -3.13 4.03 -27.07
N ARG A 49 -4.16 4.31 -26.25
CA ARG A 49 -4.00 5.05 -25.00
C ARG A 49 -4.66 4.32 -23.84
N LEU A 50 -3.99 4.37 -22.69
CA LEU A 50 -4.53 3.92 -21.42
C LEU A 50 -5.59 4.90 -20.90
N PHE A 51 -6.74 4.34 -20.54
CA PHE A 51 -7.77 4.95 -19.71
C PHE A 51 -7.78 4.19 -18.40
N VAL A 52 -7.47 4.86 -17.30
CA VAL A 52 -7.46 4.24 -15.97
C VAL A 52 -8.07 5.19 -14.95
N ALA A 53 -9.02 4.68 -14.19
CA ALA A 53 -9.55 5.36 -13.02
C ALA A 53 -9.21 4.56 -11.77
N GLU A 54 -8.82 5.29 -10.73
CA GLU A 54 -8.73 4.82 -9.36
C GLU A 54 -9.71 5.66 -8.54
N ILE A 55 -10.67 4.99 -7.92
CA ILE A 55 -11.69 5.59 -7.08
C ILE A 55 -11.29 5.39 -5.63
N GLU A 56 -11.28 6.48 -4.87
CA GLU A 56 -11.03 6.42 -3.44
C GLU A 56 -11.98 5.41 -2.76
N CYS A 57 -11.46 4.74 -1.75
CA CYS A 57 -12.14 3.65 -1.07
C CYS A 57 -13.42 4.08 -0.36
N THR A 58 -13.50 5.37 -0.06
CA THR A 58 -14.60 6.09 0.56
C THR A 58 -15.74 6.41 -0.42
N CYS A 59 -15.49 6.36 -1.73
CA CYS A 59 -16.51 6.64 -2.74
C CYS A 59 -17.28 5.37 -3.14
N PRO A 60 -18.34 5.47 -3.95
CA PRO A 60 -18.97 4.30 -4.57
C PRO A 60 -18.06 3.65 -5.65
N ALA A 61 -17.96 2.32 -5.64
CA ALA A 61 -17.09 1.57 -6.57
C ALA A 61 -17.62 1.56 -8.01
N ILE A 62 -16.71 1.48 -8.99
CA ILE A 62 -17.05 1.41 -10.41
C ILE A 62 -17.74 0.08 -10.69
N ASN A 63 -18.99 0.10 -11.15
CA ASN A 63 -19.68 -1.11 -11.63
C ASN A 63 -20.00 -1.06 -13.12
N GLN A 64 -19.78 0.08 -13.76
CA GLN A 64 -20.03 0.25 -15.18
C GLN A 64 -19.05 1.26 -15.79
N VAL A 65 -18.64 1.00 -17.03
CA VAL A 65 -17.85 1.93 -17.83
C VAL A 65 -18.50 2.12 -19.19
N ILE A 66 -18.75 3.37 -19.56
CA ILE A 66 -19.27 3.79 -20.85
C ILE A 66 -18.13 4.44 -21.64
N VAL A 67 -17.91 3.98 -22.86
CA VAL A 67 -16.96 4.60 -23.78
C VAL A 67 -17.73 5.23 -24.92
N ALA A 68 -17.54 6.54 -25.11
CA ALA A 68 -18.20 7.32 -26.15
C ALA A 68 -17.16 7.91 -27.11
N SER A 69 -17.41 7.80 -28.41
CA SER A 69 -16.62 8.37 -29.49
C SER A 69 -17.45 8.43 -30.77
N LEU A 70 -16.95 9.17 -31.76
CA LEU A 70 -17.49 9.18 -33.13
C LEU A 70 -17.00 7.98 -33.96
N ASP A 71 -15.93 7.31 -33.54
CA ASP A 71 -15.45 6.07 -34.16
C ASP A 71 -15.77 4.82 -33.32
N THR A 72 -15.85 3.69 -34.00
CA THR A 72 -15.68 2.36 -33.46
C THR A 72 -14.25 2.12 -32.96
N PHE A 73 -14.06 1.13 -32.11
CA PHE A 73 -12.79 0.94 -31.42
C PHE A 73 -12.59 -0.50 -30.97
N ALA A 74 -11.34 -0.85 -30.67
CA ALA A 74 -10.96 -2.06 -29.97
C ALA A 74 -10.46 -1.72 -28.56
N ILE A 75 -10.68 -2.64 -27.62
CA ILE A 75 -10.16 -2.57 -26.26
C ILE A 75 -9.19 -3.72 -26.03
N ALA A 76 -8.06 -3.43 -25.37
CA ALA A 76 -7.08 -4.42 -24.94
C ALA A 76 -6.70 -4.22 -23.45
N GLN A 77 -6.09 -5.26 -22.87
CA GLN A 77 -5.52 -5.25 -21.52
C GLN A 77 -6.44 -4.67 -20.43
N VAL A 78 -7.67 -5.19 -20.30
CA VAL A 78 -8.53 -4.83 -19.17
C VAL A 78 -7.87 -5.29 -17.86
N ARG A 79 -7.62 -4.35 -16.95
CA ARG A 79 -7.07 -4.57 -15.62
C ARG A 79 -7.99 -3.95 -14.59
N TYR A 80 -8.22 -4.66 -13.50
CA TYR A 80 -9.12 -4.19 -12.47
C TYR A 80 -8.72 -4.69 -11.08
N LEU A 81 -9.17 -3.97 -10.06
CA LEU A 81 -8.98 -4.32 -8.66
C LEU A 81 -10.30 -4.09 -7.91
N VAL A 82 -10.90 -5.17 -7.41
CA VAL A 82 -12.22 -5.17 -6.74
C VAL A 82 -12.23 -4.26 -5.52
N ASP A 83 -11.18 -4.39 -4.72
CA ASP A 83 -11.05 -3.68 -3.47
C ASP A 83 -10.04 -2.56 -3.59
N CYS A 84 -10.31 -1.51 -2.85
CA CYS A 84 -9.22 -0.84 -2.19
C CYS A 84 -8.76 -1.84 -1.16
N LEU A 85 -7.50 -2.24 -1.12
CA LEU A 85 -7.02 -2.81 0.13
C LEU A 85 -7.37 -1.78 1.21
N PRO A 86 -8.29 -2.07 2.16
CA PRO A 86 -8.48 -1.14 3.25
C PRO A 86 -7.10 -1.04 3.90
N GLU A 87 -6.62 0.16 4.19
CA GLU A 87 -5.42 0.35 5.02
C GLU A 87 -5.61 -0.18 6.46
N CYS A 88 -6.64 -0.99 6.72
CA CYS A 88 -6.71 -1.92 7.85
C CYS A 88 -6.04 -3.28 7.61
N THR A 89 -5.16 -3.38 6.61
CA THR A 89 -4.30 -4.55 6.46
C THR A 89 -2.96 -4.28 7.10
N VAL A 90 -2.36 -5.34 7.66
CA VAL A 90 -0.96 -5.30 8.11
C VAL A 90 -0.13 -4.75 6.96
N ARG A 91 0.31 -3.50 7.04
CA ARG A 91 1.07 -2.89 5.96
C ARG A 91 2.53 -3.24 6.17
N ARG A 92 3.06 -3.98 5.20
CA ARG A 92 4.45 -4.38 5.16
C ARG A 92 5.30 -3.29 4.52
N ILE A 93 6.08 -2.58 5.32
CA ILE A 93 6.93 -1.48 4.88
C ILE A 93 8.36 -2.01 4.70
N PRO A 94 8.89 -2.10 3.47
CA PRO A 94 10.24 -2.63 3.25
C PRO A 94 11.31 -1.69 3.83
N PHE A 95 12.36 -2.27 4.38
CA PHE A 95 13.57 -1.56 4.75
C PHE A 95 14.82 -2.27 4.23
N SER A 96 15.86 -1.47 3.99
CA SER A 96 17.21 -1.94 3.74
C SER A 96 18.23 -1.08 4.49
N GLY A 97 19.22 -1.74 5.08
CA GLY A 97 20.34 -1.12 5.76
C GLY A 97 21.64 -1.81 5.37
N THR A 98 22.74 -1.07 5.35
CA THR A 98 24.08 -1.62 5.16
C THR A 98 24.92 -1.32 6.38
N ILE A 99 25.76 -2.28 6.76
CA ILE A 99 26.77 -2.10 7.80
C ILE A 99 28.15 -2.30 7.16
N PRO A 100 29.04 -1.29 7.20
CA PRO A 100 30.41 -1.48 6.76
C PRO A 100 31.11 -2.48 7.68
N LEU A 101 31.72 -3.49 7.07
CA LEU A 101 32.48 -4.51 7.76
C LEU A 101 33.93 -4.06 7.92
N PRO A 102 34.59 -4.42 9.03
CA PRO A 102 36.02 -4.20 9.14
C PRO A 102 36.74 -5.04 8.07
N THR A 103 37.46 -4.38 7.16
CA THR A 103 38.16 -4.95 6.00
C THR A 103 39.28 -5.94 6.33
N ILE A 104 39.59 -6.14 7.62
CA ILE A 104 40.86 -6.74 8.04
C ILE A 104 40.73 -8.25 8.24
N CYS A 105 39.55 -8.79 8.59
CA CYS A 105 39.40 -10.21 8.87
C CYS A 105 38.05 -10.77 8.39
N PRO A 106 37.99 -12.06 8.00
CA PRO A 106 36.75 -12.69 7.61
C PRO A 106 35.76 -12.71 8.78
N VAL A 107 34.53 -12.29 8.48
CA VAL A 107 33.42 -12.19 9.43
C VAL A 107 32.39 -13.26 9.10
N THR A 108 31.86 -13.91 10.13
CA THR A 108 30.73 -14.85 10.01
C THR A 108 29.61 -14.41 10.94
N LEU A 109 28.36 -14.65 10.54
CA LEU A 109 27.19 -14.38 11.38
C LEU A 109 27.12 -15.42 12.50
N ASN A 110 26.92 -14.96 13.74
CA ASN A 110 26.88 -15.82 14.92
C ASN A 110 25.52 -15.71 15.63
N GLY A 111 24.45 -16.07 14.91
CA GLY A 111 23.08 -16.06 15.42
C GLY A 111 22.13 -15.26 14.54
N THR A 112 20.93 -15.05 15.08
CA THR A 112 19.89 -14.24 14.45
C THR A 112 20.05 -12.76 14.82
N PRO A 113 19.95 -11.83 13.86
CA PRO A 113 19.84 -10.41 14.15
C PRO A 113 18.73 -10.13 15.17
N SER A 114 19.01 -9.28 16.15
CA SER A 114 17.95 -8.68 16.97
C SER A 114 17.58 -7.33 16.35
N ILE A 115 16.28 -7.07 16.18
CA ILE A 115 15.78 -5.79 15.66
C ILE A 115 14.71 -5.25 16.58
N ASN A 116 14.87 -3.98 16.94
CA ASN A 116 13.89 -3.17 17.65
C ASN A 116 13.46 -2.01 16.75
N VAL A 117 12.24 -1.52 16.95
CA VAL A 117 11.72 -0.36 16.22
C VAL A 117 11.27 0.68 17.24
N CYS A 118 11.74 1.91 17.05
CA CYS A 118 11.25 3.07 17.77
C CYS A 118 10.44 3.94 16.82
N ALA A 119 9.21 4.29 17.21
CA ALA A 119 8.27 4.97 16.34
C ALA A 119 8.11 6.44 16.77
N ASP A 120 8.43 7.38 15.87
CA ASP A 120 8.05 8.79 15.99
C ASP A 120 6.91 9.06 15.01
N LEU A 121 5.71 8.62 15.40
CA LEU A 121 4.49 8.72 14.61
C LEU A 121 3.58 9.79 15.22
N ASN A 122 3.14 10.73 14.40
CA ASN A 122 2.02 11.60 14.70
C ASN A 122 0.71 10.86 14.40
N CYS A 123 -0.28 11.07 15.24
CA CYS A 123 -1.59 10.45 15.14
C CYS A 123 -2.66 11.54 15.08
N THR A 124 -3.59 11.43 14.13
CA THR A 124 -4.71 12.35 13.95
C THR A 124 -6.00 11.57 13.77
N VAL A 125 -7.02 11.91 14.56
CA VAL A 125 -8.37 11.32 14.44
C VAL A 125 -9.16 12.08 13.38
N GLY A 126 -9.86 11.36 12.52
CA GLY A 126 -10.76 11.90 11.52
C GLY A 126 -12.02 11.07 11.41
N GLN A 127 -12.96 11.50 10.58
CA GLN A 127 -14.18 10.77 10.29
C GLN A 127 -14.27 10.51 8.79
N CYS A 128 -14.70 9.31 8.42
CA CYS A 128 -15.07 8.96 7.06
C CYS A 128 -16.55 8.59 7.05
N GLU A 129 -17.34 9.31 6.26
CA GLU A 129 -18.68 8.89 5.91
C GLU A 129 -18.58 7.86 4.79
N THR A 130 -19.25 6.71 4.96
CA THR A 130 -19.36 5.69 3.93
C THR A 130 -20.81 5.25 3.81
N GLU A 131 -21.25 5.01 2.57
CA GLU A 131 -22.59 4.52 2.29
C GLU A 131 -22.57 2.99 2.32
N VAL A 132 -23.26 2.39 3.29
CA VAL A 132 -23.44 0.94 3.41
C VAL A 132 -24.84 0.60 2.93
N ILE A 133 -24.93 -0.37 2.02
CA ILE A 133 -26.20 -0.89 1.55
C ILE A 133 -26.63 -2.01 2.48
N ILE A 134 -27.75 -1.82 3.18
CA ILE A 134 -28.35 -2.85 4.03
C ILE A 134 -29.37 -3.62 3.18
N GLU A 135 -29.06 -4.88 2.87
CA GLU A 135 -30.00 -5.80 2.24
C GLU A 135 -30.89 -6.44 3.30
N LEU A 136 -32.11 -5.92 3.45
CA LEU A 136 -33.08 -6.47 4.41
C LEU A 136 -33.85 -7.67 3.85
N CYS A 137 -34.02 -7.73 2.51
CA CYS A 137 -34.77 -8.76 1.81
C CYS A 137 -34.00 -9.22 0.56
N PRO A 138 -33.84 -10.52 0.33
CA PRO A 138 -33.32 -11.01 -0.94
C PRO A 138 -34.30 -10.64 -2.06
N ASN A 139 -33.81 -9.95 -3.10
CA ASN A 139 -34.53 -9.42 -4.28
C ASN A 139 -35.18 -8.04 -4.14
N GLU A 140 -34.95 -7.30 -3.05
CA GLU A 140 -35.27 -5.87 -2.98
C GLU A 140 -33.98 -5.03 -3.10
N PRO A 141 -34.04 -3.83 -3.69
CA PRO A 141 -32.90 -2.92 -3.67
C PRO A 141 -32.56 -2.58 -2.22
N GLY A 142 -31.30 -2.80 -1.83
CA GLY A 142 -30.87 -2.52 -0.47
C GLY A 142 -30.99 -1.03 -0.12
N ILE A 143 -31.15 -0.75 1.18
CA ILE A 143 -31.30 0.62 1.67
C ILE A 143 -29.90 1.23 1.84
N PRO A 144 -29.57 2.33 1.15
CA PRO A 144 -28.35 3.05 1.41
C PRO A 144 -28.42 3.75 2.77
N CYS A 145 -27.45 3.46 3.63
CA CYS A 145 -27.27 4.10 4.92
C CYS A 145 -25.89 4.74 4.96
N VAL A 146 -25.81 6.04 5.24
CA VAL A 146 -24.53 6.67 5.54
C VAL A 146 -24.15 6.29 6.96
N VAL A 147 -23.03 5.59 7.10
CA VAL A 147 -22.39 5.34 8.39
C VAL A 147 -21.10 6.17 8.47
N THR A 148 -20.96 6.90 9.57
CA THR A 148 -19.72 7.60 9.89
C THR A 148 -18.82 6.63 10.65
N LEU A 149 -17.65 6.34 10.09
CA LEU A 149 -16.60 5.57 10.74
C LEU A 149 -15.51 6.53 11.23
N ASP A 150 -15.12 6.39 12.49
CA ASP A 150 -13.96 7.08 13.00
C ASP A 150 -12.69 6.43 12.43
N THR A 151 -11.73 7.27 12.06
CA THR A 151 -10.45 6.88 11.49
C THR A 151 -9.31 7.48 12.30
N VAL A 152 -8.20 6.78 12.34
CA VAL A 152 -6.98 7.21 13.02
C VAL A 152 -5.84 7.13 12.03
N LYS A 153 -5.31 8.29 11.63
CA LYS A 153 -4.21 8.37 10.68
C LYS A 153 -2.89 8.53 11.42
N PHE A 154 -1.94 7.65 11.14
CA PHE A 154 -0.57 7.67 11.64
C PHE A 154 0.39 8.13 10.53
N THR A 155 1.17 9.19 10.76
CA THR A 155 2.20 9.65 9.83
C THR A 155 3.49 9.97 10.57
N GLY A 156 4.65 9.66 10.01
CA GLY A 156 5.94 9.95 10.63
C GLY A 156 7.04 9.01 10.19
N PHE A 157 7.95 8.70 11.11
CA PHE A 157 9.08 7.82 10.84
C PHE A 157 9.23 6.74 11.91
N ALA A 158 9.60 5.55 11.47
CA ALA A 158 10.07 4.47 12.33
C ALA A 158 11.60 4.38 12.20
N GLU A 159 12.30 4.33 13.32
CA GLU A 159 13.72 4.04 13.39
C GLU A 159 13.92 2.56 13.70
N VAL A 160 14.45 1.82 12.72
CA VAL A 160 14.83 0.41 12.85
C VAL A 160 16.23 0.34 13.41
N LEU A 161 16.36 -0.17 14.62
CA LEU A 161 17.62 -0.39 15.30
C LEU A 161 17.89 -1.90 15.32
N GLY A 162 19.02 -2.34 14.78
CA GLY A 162 19.38 -3.75 14.84
C GLY A 162 20.76 -3.98 15.42
N SER A 163 20.90 -5.10 16.13
CA SER A 163 22.19 -5.67 16.52
C SER A 163 22.38 -7.02 15.85
N ILE A 164 23.55 -7.24 15.28
CA ILE A 164 23.92 -8.49 14.64
C ILE A 164 25.13 -9.07 15.34
N PRO A 165 24.98 -10.22 16.03
CA PRO A 165 26.13 -10.91 16.60
C PRO A 165 26.99 -11.43 15.46
N ILE A 166 28.22 -10.93 15.40
CA ILE A 166 29.23 -11.39 14.46
C ILE A 166 30.36 -12.08 15.19
N ARG A 167 30.90 -13.08 14.52
CA ARG A 167 32.12 -13.75 14.90
C ARG A 167 33.20 -13.38 13.91
N SER A 168 34.17 -12.60 14.38
CA SER A 168 35.37 -12.30 13.60
C SER A 168 36.47 -13.29 13.96
N ALA A 169 37.04 -13.95 12.95
CA ALA A 169 38.27 -14.69 13.14
C ALA A 169 39.40 -13.65 13.23
N ALA A 170 39.78 -13.22 14.44
CA ALA A 170 40.90 -12.29 14.55
C ALA A 170 42.11 -12.97 13.94
N CYS A 171 42.67 -12.33 12.93
CA CYS A 171 43.69 -12.82 12.02
C CYS A 171 44.91 -13.44 12.75
N GLY A 172 44.74 -14.67 13.22
CA GLY A 172 45.73 -15.48 13.93
C GLY A 172 45.76 -15.47 15.47
N ARG A 173 44.86 -14.80 16.22
CA ARG A 173 45.04 -14.73 17.71
C ARG A 173 43.82 -14.88 18.64
N SER A 174 42.59 -14.75 18.19
CA SER A 174 41.40 -15.06 19.02
C SER A 174 40.11 -14.87 18.23
N VAL A 175 39.03 -15.52 18.65
CA VAL A 175 37.71 -15.25 18.09
C VAL A 175 37.06 -14.14 18.93
N LEU A 176 36.71 -13.02 18.30
CA LEU A 176 35.97 -11.94 18.96
C LEU A 176 34.52 -12.04 18.53
N ASP A 177 33.66 -12.33 19.50
CA ASP A 177 32.21 -12.20 19.38
C ASP A 177 31.86 -10.74 19.74
N THR A 178 31.34 -9.98 18.77
CA THR A 178 30.93 -8.59 18.94
C THR A 178 29.63 -8.35 18.20
N ASP A 179 28.85 -7.38 18.65
CA ASP A 179 27.63 -6.96 17.96
C ASP A 179 27.93 -5.81 17.01
N LEU A 180 27.45 -5.91 15.77
CA LEU A 180 27.36 -4.78 14.85
C LEU A 180 26.00 -4.11 15.02
N PHE A 181 26.00 -2.78 15.08
CA PHE A 181 24.78 -1.99 15.23
C PHE A 181 24.46 -1.24 13.94
N PHE A 182 23.17 -1.14 13.62
CA PHE A 182 22.70 -0.25 12.55
C PHE A 182 21.43 0.49 12.95
N SER A 183 21.24 1.65 12.35
CA SER A 183 20.00 2.42 12.41
C SER A 183 19.51 2.74 11.01
N LYS A 184 18.21 2.57 10.77
CA LYS A 184 17.55 2.98 9.52
C LYS A 184 16.22 3.66 9.81
N ARG A 185 16.06 4.89 9.31
CA ARG A 185 14.76 5.57 9.31
C ARG A 185 13.92 5.15 8.10
N VAL A 186 12.64 4.85 8.37
CA VAL A 186 11.63 4.41 7.40
C VAL A 186 10.40 5.28 7.55
N ALA A 187 9.87 5.82 6.44
CA ALA A 187 8.66 6.62 6.47
C ALA A 187 7.41 5.73 6.67
N VAL A 188 6.49 6.19 7.51
CA VAL A 188 5.23 5.52 7.81
C VAL A 188 4.08 6.49 7.55
N SER A 189 3.07 6.04 6.83
CA SER A 189 1.82 6.76 6.60
C SER A 189 0.71 5.73 6.47
N GLN A 190 -0.15 5.59 7.49
CA GLN A 190 -1.17 4.55 7.57
C GLN A 190 -2.47 5.09 8.16
N THR A 191 -3.59 4.45 7.82
CA THR A 191 -4.91 4.80 8.34
C THR A 191 -5.57 3.58 8.95
N CYS A 192 -5.88 3.63 10.25
CA CYS A 192 -6.65 2.60 10.95
C CYS A 192 -8.11 3.01 11.06
N PHE A 193 -9.04 2.07 10.88
CA PHE A 193 -10.44 2.26 11.23
C PHE A 193 -10.62 1.90 12.71
N ALA A 194 -11.25 2.79 13.47
CA ALA A 194 -11.61 2.55 14.86
C ALA A 194 -13.13 2.40 14.96
N CYS A 195 -13.60 1.38 15.68
CA CYS A 195 -15.03 1.22 15.95
C CYS A 195 -15.50 2.31 16.92
N ALA A 196 -15.94 3.45 16.39
CA ALA A 196 -16.79 4.51 16.97
C ALA A 196 -16.91 4.57 18.51
N ALA A 197 -15.80 4.47 19.23
CA ALA A 197 -15.72 4.90 20.60
C ALA A 197 -15.15 6.30 20.52
N SER A 198 -16.01 7.30 20.73
CA SER A 198 -15.75 8.75 20.74
C SER A 198 -14.62 9.22 21.67
N ASN A 199 -13.83 8.29 22.22
CA ASN A 199 -12.78 8.49 23.20
C ASN A 199 -11.42 7.95 22.74
N PHE A 200 -11.23 7.62 21.46
CA PHE A 200 -9.92 7.18 20.98
C PHE A 200 -8.87 8.28 21.23
N ASN A 201 -7.84 7.95 22.02
CA ASN A 201 -6.79 8.88 22.38
C ASN A 201 -5.44 8.43 21.82
N CYS A 202 -4.95 9.18 20.83
CA CYS A 202 -3.63 9.02 20.22
C CYS A 202 -2.45 9.00 21.22
N ASP A 203 -2.62 9.54 22.42
CA ASP A 203 -1.59 9.57 23.46
C ASP A 203 -1.53 8.27 24.27
N THR A 204 -2.58 7.44 24.22
CA THR A 204 -2.67 6.18 24.96
C THR A 204 -2.20 4.97 24.14
N VAL A 205 -2.01 5.14 22.84
CA VAL A 205 -1.56 4.08 21.93
C VAL A 205 -0.06 3.92 22.05
N ASP A 206 0.40 2.71 22.36
CA ASP A 206 1.79 2.35 22.19
C ASP A 206 2.11 2.23 20.68
N ARG A 207 2.67 3.31 20.14
CA ARG A 207 3.01 3.41 18.71
C ARG A 207 4.08 2.41 18.29
N CYS A 208 4.91 1.94 19.22
CA CYS A 208 5.90 0.91 18.95
C CYS A 208 5.24 -0.48 18.85
N ALA A 209 4.18 -0.74 19.62
CA ALA A 209 3.41 -1.98 19.53
C ALA A 209 2.67 -2.14 18.19
N LEU A 210 2.46 -1.05 17.45
CA LEU A 210 1.90 -1.07 16.09
C LEU A 210 2.89 -1.59 15.05
N LEU A 211 4.19 -1.67 15.37
CA LEU A 211 5.25 -1.98 14.42
C LEU A 211 5.96 -3.28 14.81
N THR A 212 5.86 -4.29 13.96
CA THR A 212 6.60 -5.55 14.13
C THR A 212 7.70 -5.65 13.06
N PRO A 213 8.99 -5.50 13.41
CA PRO A 213 10.07 -5.72 12.44
C PRO A 213 10.22 -7.20 12.10
N GLN A 214 10.53 -7.49 10.85
CA GLN A 214 10.91 -8.81 10.37
C GLN A 214 12.13 -8.72 9.44
N VAL A 215 13.21 -9.44 9.78
CA VAL A 215 14.36 -9.61 8.89
C VAL A 215 14.04 -10.71 7.88
N THR A 216 14.26 -10.43 6.61
CA THR A 216 14.08 -11.43 5.55
C THR A 216 15.42 -11.96 5.05
N ALA A 217 16.44 -11.11 4.95
CA ALA A 217 17.76 -11.56 4.52
C ALA A 217 18.89 -10.73 5.12
N THR A 218 20.04 -11.39 5.27
CA THR A 218 21.34 -10.80 5.59
C THR A 218 22.36 -11.34 4.60
N GLN A 219 23.02 -10.46 3.83
CA GLN A 219 23.93 -10.84 2.76
C GLN A 219 25.22 -10.01 2.82
N PHE A 220 26.37 -10.66 2.66
CA PHE A 220 27.64 -9.98 2.44
C PHE A 220 27.72 -9.47 0.99
N VAL A 221 27.92 -8.17 0.81
CA VAL A 221 28.08 -7.50 -0.48
C VAL A 221 29.38 -6.70 -0.45
N GLY A 222 30.48 -7.32 -0.92
CA GLY A 222 31.81 -6.75 -0.78
C GLY A 222 32.20 -6.61 0.69
N ASP A 223 32.56 -5.40 1.09
CA ASP A 223 32.93 -5.05 2.47
C ASP A 223 31.73 -4.57 3.32
N GLU A 224 30.50 -4.85 2.88
CA GLU A 224 29.29 -4.47 3.59
C GLU A 224 28.41 -5.68 3.90
N LEU A 225 27.71 -5.62 5.03
CA LEU A 225 26.60 -6.50 5.35
C LEU A 225 25.29 -5.79 4.99
N LEU A 226 24.62 -6.26 3.94
CA LEU A 226 23.29 -5.82 3.54
C LEU A 226 22.24 -6.57 4.36
N ILE A 227 21.32 -5.81 4.96
CA ILE A 227 20.20 -6.32 5.74
C ILE A 227 18.93 -5.84 5.08
N THR A 228 18.03 -6.76 4.75
CA THR A 228 16.72 -6.45 4.19
C THR A 228 15.62 -7.09 5.02
N GLY A 229 14.50 -6.39 5.10
CA GLY A 229 13.37 -6.86 5.86
C GLY A 229 12.16 -5.96 5.67
N PHE A 230 11.20 -6.12 6.56
CA PHE A 230 9.99 -5.34 6.56
C PHE A 230 9.61 -4.92 7.98
N ILE A 231 8.85 -3.83 8.07
CA ILE A 231 8.11 -3.46 9.27
C ILE A 231 6.65 -3.72 8.98
N ASP A 232 6.05 -4.67 9.68
CA ASP A 232 4.63 -4.93 9.62
C ASP A 232 3.92 -3.92 10.54
N PHE A 233 3.19 -2.97 9.94
CA PHE A 233 2.32 -2.05 10.67
C PHE A 233 0.97 -2.72 10.90
N SER A 234 0.58 -2.93 12.15
CA SER A 234 -0.72 -3.51 12.50
C SER A 234 -1.54 -2.50 13.29
N CYS A 235 -2.79 -2.29 12.86
CA CYS A 235 -3.75 -1.49 13.61
C CYS A 235 -4.21 -2.17 14.92
N GLY A 236 -3.79 -3.41 15.22
CA GLY A 236 -4.12 -4.09 16.47
C GLY A 236 -5.62 -4.07 16.80
N SER A 237 -5.95 -4.06 18.10
CA SER A 237 -7.29 -3.72 18.60
C SER A 237 -7.28 -2.26 19.05
N ILE A 238 -7.12 -1.35 18.08
CA ILE A 238 -7.41 0.08 18.24
C ILE A 238 -8.93 0.28 18.41
#